data_AF-A0A1I3EX24-F1
#
_entry.id   AF-A0A1I3EX24-F1
#
_cell.length_a   1.000
_cell.length_b   1.000
_cell.length_c   1.000
_cell.angle_alpha   90.00
_cell.angle_beta   90.00
_cell.angle_gamma   90.00
#
_symmetry.space_group_name_H-M   'P 1'
#
loop_
_entity.id
_entity.type
_entity.pdbx_description
1 polymer ?
#
loop_
_entity_poly.entity_id
_entity_poly.type
_entity_poly.pdbx_seq_one_letter_code
_entity_poly.pdbx_strand_id
1 'polypeptide(L)'
;MRTNRKDGGAMDTKKSYAASLEKLLSRKTLDDIHVREIVAGSEFSRKTFYRHFKDKYDLTHWYFACIFEESFGLINHHLSWDEALLTYLEKYQEKHLILRNAYASRDINSLRNADIALTRKTYELFLKAKGVEVDSESMKFAIEIASRGGTDMVIEWLYSGMKMEKRKLVHLIKSTLPKEILQFLDEA
;
A
#
# COMPACT_ATOMS: atom_id res chain seq x y z
N MET A 1 -30.16 0.96 18.33
CA MET A 1 -29.69 1.15 16.93
C MET A 1 -29.18 2.59 16.77
N ARG A 2 -27.90 2.86 17.08
CA ARG A 2 -27.29 4.21 17.01
C ARG A 2 -25.79 4.10 16.74
N THR A 3 -25.40 3.68 15.54
CA THR A 3 -24.02 3.75 15.04
C THR A 3 -24.07 3.66 13.51
N ASN A 4 -23.96 4.79 12.81
CA ASN A 4 -23.53 4.83 11.40
C ASN A 4 -23.33 6.24 10.79
N ARG A 5 -23.61 7.35 11.52
CA ARG A 5 -23.37 8.72 10.98
C ARG A 5 -22.02 9.34 11.31
N LYS A 6 -21.31 8.89 12.37
CA LYS A 6 -20.04 9.52 12.77
C LYS A 6 -18.82 9.01 11.98
N ASP A 7 -18.83 7.75 11.57
CA ASP A 7 -17.69 7.14 10.87
C ASP A 7 -17.62 7.53 9.39
N GLY A 8 -18.77 7.74 8.74
CA GLY A 8 -18.84 8.27 7.37
C GLY A 8 -18.17 9.63 7.24
N GLY A 9 -18.50 10.58 8.12
CA GLY A 9 -17.91 11.91 8.08
C GLY A 9 -16.40 11.95 8.36
N ALA A 10 -15.88 11.05 9.22
CA ALA A 10 -14.45 10.95 9.46
C ALA A 10 -13.69 10.37 8.25
N MET A 11 -14.28 9.39 7.56
CA MET A 11 -13.71 8.82 6.34
C MET A 11 -13.70 9.84 5.19
N ASP A 12 -14.81 10.56 5.00
CA ASP A 12 -14.92 11.62 3.98
C ASP A 12 -13.90 12.73 4.22
N THR A 13 -13.67 13.08 5.49
CA THR A 13 -12.63 14.02 5.89
C THR A 13 -11.23 13.56 5.47
N LYS A 14 -10.87 12.30 5.77
CA LYS A 14 -9.55 11.75 5.39
C LYS A 14 -9.38 11.71 3.87
N LYS A 15 -10.41 11.28 3.13
CA LYS A 15 -10.42 11.25 1.67
C LYS A 15 -10.24 12.64 1.05
N SER A 16 -10.86 13.67 1.62
CA SER A 16 -10.68 15.06 1.17
C SER A 16 -9.23 15.53 1.27
N TYR A 17 -8.55 15.22 2.38
CA TYR A 17 -7.12 15.53 2.51
C TYR A 17 -6.24 14.70 1.57
N ALA A 18 -6.52 13.41 1.39
CA ALA A 18 -5.77 12.57 0.47
C ALA A 18 -5.92 13.02 -0.99
N ALA A 19 -7.12 13.44 -1.41
CA ALA A 19 -7.33 14.00 -2.75
C ALA A 19 -6.54 15.30 -2.95
N SER A 20 -6.46 16.15 -1.92
CA SER A 20 -5.62 17.35 -1.95
C SER A 20 -4.13 17.03 -2.02
N LEU A 21 -3.66 16.05 -1.22
CA LEU A 21 -2.29 15.55 -1.26
C LEU A 21 -1.93 14.99 -2.64
N GLU A 22 -2.80 14.17 -3.24
CA GLU A 22 -2.61 13.58 -4.56
C GLU A 22 -2.41 14.65 -5.65
N LYS A 23 -3.23 15.72 -5.62
CA LYS A 23 -3.07 16.87 -6.52
C LYS A 23 -1.71 17.55 -6.35
N LEU A 24 -1.22 17.68 -5.12
CA LEU A 24 0.09 18.29 -4.84
C LEU A 24 1.24 17.37 -5.28
N LEU A 25 1.14 16.07 -5.01
CA LEU A 25 2.10 15.05 -5.42
C LEU A 25 2.20 14.90 -6.94
N SER A 26 1.18 15.30 -7.71
CA SER A 26 1.30 15.37 -9.17
C SER A 26 2.27 16.45 -9.67
N ARG A 27 2.72 17.38 -8.80
CA ARG A 27 3.52 18.55 -9.19
C ARG A 27 4.86 18.65 -8.48
N LYS A 28 4.99 18.10 -7.27
CA LYS A 28 6.20 18.23 -6.45
C LYS A 28 6.35 17.05 -5.48
N THR A 29 7.55 16.91 -4.94
CA THR A 29 7.89 15.83 -4.01
C THR A 29 7.16 16.00 -2.68
N LEU A 30 6.99 14.89 -1.93
CA LEU A 30 6.35 14.93 -0.62
C LEU A 30 7.05 15.91 0.33
N ASP A 31 8.37 16.01 0.27
CA ASP A 31 9.16 16.89 1.15
C ASP A 31 8.88 18.37 0.92
N ASP A 32 8.53 18.76 -0.30
CA ASP A 32 8.19 20.14 -0.68
C ASP A 32 6.71 20.51 -0.40
N ILE A 33 5.91 19.55 0.05
CA ILE A 33 4.51 19.77 0.40
C ILE A 33 4.40 20.23 1.85
N HIS A 34 3.68 21.32 2.10
CA HIS A 34 3.32 21.74 3.46
C HIS A 34 1.89 21.37 3.81
N VAL A 35 1.63 21.05 5.09
CA VAL A 35 0.26 20.77 5.60
C VAL A 35 -0.72 21.90 5.27
N ARG A 36 -0.26 23.17 5.28
CA ARG A 36 -1.11 24.32 4.90
C ARG A 36 -1.64 24.23 3.45
N GLU A 37 -0.86 23.66 2.54
CA GLU A 37 -1.25 23.51 1.13
C GLU A 37 -2.25 22.36 0.98
N ILE A 38 -2.03 21.26 1.70
CA ILE A 38 -2.97 20.13 1.75
C ILE A 38 -4.32 20.62 2.27
N VAL A 39 -4.32 21.39 3.36
CA VAL A 39 -5.54 21.98 3.95
C VAL A 39 -6.19 22.99 2.99
N ALA A 40 -5.41 23.82 2.30
CA ALA A 40 -5.95 24.80 1.36
C ALA A 40 -6.65 24.15 0.15
N GLY A 41 -6.24 22.95 -0.24
CA GLY A 41 -6.88 22.17 -1.30
C GLY A 41 -7.96 21.19 -0.82
N SER A 42 -8.27 21.15 0.48
CA SER A 42 -9.31 20.29 1.05
C SER A 42 -10.51 21.11 1.56
N GLU A 43 -11.58 20.42 1.95
CA GLU A 43 -12.82 21.04 2.45
C GLU A 43 -12.77 21.33 3.96
N PHE A 44 -11.67 21.00 4.64
CA PHE A 44 -11.61 20.94 6.10
C PHE A 44 -10.43 21.72 6.68
N SER A 45 -10.58 22.17 7.93
CA SER A 45 -9.61 23.04 8.59
C SER A 45 -8.31 22.33 9.01
N ARG A 46 -7.22 23.10 9.16
CA ARG A 46 -5.95 22.59 9.72
C ARG A 46 -6.09 21.96 11.11
N LYS A 47 -7.00 22.47 11.96
CA LYS A 47 -7.31 21.85 13.26
C LYS A 47 -7.92 20.47 13.08
N THR A 48 -8.78 20.31 12.08
CA THR A 48 -9.36 19.01 11.72
C THR A 48 -8.31 18.05 11.16
N PHE A 49 -7.36 18.54 10.35
CA PHE A 49 -6.25 17.72 9.85
C PHE A 49 -5.51 17.02 11.00
N TYR A 50 -5.08 17.78 12.01
CA TYR A 50 -4.33 17.24 13.14
C TYR A 50 -5.14 16.35 14.09
N ARG A 51 -6.47 16.27 13.93
CA ARG A 51 -7.29 15.25 14.60
C ARG A 51 -7.19 13.87 13.93
N HIS A 52 -6.77 13.83 12.67
CA HIS A 52 -6.72 12.60 11.87
C HIS A 52 -5.29 12.17 11.53
N PHE A 53 -4.38 13.12 11.35
CA PHE A 53 -3.01 12.87 10.91
C PHE A 53 -2.02 13.71 11.70
N LYS A 54 -0.91 13.09 12.10
CA LYS A 54 0.19 13.80 12.79
C LYS A 54 0.87 14.81 11.87
N ASP A 55 1.08 14.42 10.61
CA ASP A 55 1.74 15.21 9.58
C ASP A 55 1.38 14.68 8.17
N LYS A 56 2.10 15.17 7.14
CA LYS A 56 1.92 14.74 5.75
C LYS A 56 2.39 13.31 5.46
N TYR A 57 3.34 12.78 6.24
CA TYR A 57 3.83 11.41 6.09
C TYR A 57 2.79 10.43 6.63
N ASP A 58 2.18 10.73 7.76
CA ASP A 58 1.07 9.95 8.33
C ASP A 58 -0.14 9.89 7.36
N LEU A 59 -0.49 11.03 6.73
CA LEU A 59 -1.50 11.03 5.66
C LEU A 59 -1.08 10.17 4.46
N THR A 60 0.19 10.22 4.06
CA THR A 60 0.71 9.44 2.92
C THR A 60 0.67 7.94 3.22
N HIS A 61 1.07 7.52 4.42
CA HIS A 61 0.94 6.12 4.87
C HIS A 61 -0.51 5.63 4.81
N TRP A 62 -1.44 6.46 5.31
CA TRP A 62 -2.86 6.11 5.24
C TRP A 62 -3.36 5.99 3.80
N TYR A 63 -2.96 6.92 2.93
CA TYR A 63 -3.29 6.89 1.51
C TYR A 63 -2.78 5.62 0.81
N PHE A 64 -1.53 5.21 1.08
CA PHE A 64 -0.95 3.99 0.53
C PHE A 64 -1.65 2.75 1.06
N ALA A 65 -1.98 2.71 2.36
CA ALA A 65 -2.76 1.64 2.95
C ALA A 65 -4.12 1.47 2.26
N CYS A 66 -4.81 2.56 1.90
CA CYS A 66 -6.05 2.48 1.13
C CYS A 66 -5.83 1.88 -0.27
N ILE A 67 -4.81 2.32 -1.01
CA ILE A 67 -4.47 1.72 -2.32
C ILE A 67 -4.22 0.22 -2.16
N PHE A 68 -3.45 -0.14 -1.14
CA PHE A 68 -3.07 -1.51 -0.85
C PHE A 68 -4.27 -2.39 -0.50
N GLU A 69 -5.17 -1.93 0.38
CA GLU A 69 -6.40 -2.63 0.76
C GLU A 69 -7.33 -2.84 -0.44
N GLU A 70 -7.43 -1.84 -1.34
CA GLU A 70 -8.23 -1.90 -2.57
C GLU A 70 -7.58 -2.71 -3.70
N SER A 71 -6.43 -3.36 -3.46
CA SER A 71 -5.70 -4.10 -4.49
C SER A 71 -5.03 -5.38 -3.97
N PHE A 72 -3.75 -5.38 -3.55
CA PHE A 72 -3.10 -6.60 -3.08
C PHE A 72 -3.77 -7.16 -1.82
N GLY A 73 -4.36 -6.30 -0.98
CA GLY A 73 -5.18 -6.72 0.16
C GLY A 73 -6.36 -7.61 -0.21
N LEU A 74 -6.83 -7.57 -1.46
CA LEU A 74 -7.95 -8.37 -1.95
C LEU A 74 -7.66 -9.87 -2.04
N ILE A 75 -6.40 -10.31 -1.86
CA ILE A 75 -6.08 -11.75 -1.67
C ILE A 75 -6.79 -12.33 -0.45
N ASN A 76 -7.09 -11.51 0.55
CA ASN A 76 -7.81 -11.90 1.77
C ASN A 76 -9.33 -11.90 1.60
N HIS A 77 -9.81 -11.70 0.37
CA HIS A 77 -11.22 -11.58 0.07
C HIS A 77 -11.61 -12.52 -1.06
N HIS A 78 -11.45 -12.09 -2.31
CA HIS A 78 -12.06 -12.75 -3.47
C HIS A 78 -11.12 -12.85 -4.67
N LEU A 79 -9.90 -12.32 -4.59
CA LEU A 79 -8.91 -12.42 -5.65
C LEU A 79 -7.90 -13.50 -5.35
N SER A 80 -7.42 -14.17 -6.40
CA SER A 80 -6.19 -14.97 -6.32
C SER A 80 -4.97 -14.07 -6.08
N TRP A 81 -3.86 -14.68 -5.68
CA TRP A 81 -2.60 -13.95 -5.48
C TRP A 81 -2.13 -13.23 -6.75
N ASP A 82 -2.26 -13.89 -7.91
CA ASP A 82 -1.87 -13.32 -9.21
C ASP A 82 -2.76 -12.13 -9.59
N GLU A 83 -4.07 -12.25 -9.41
CA GLU A 83 -5.04 -11.18 -9.71
C GLU A 83 -4.85 -9.96 -8.80
N ALA A 84 -4.62 -10.19 -7.50
CA ALA A 84 -4.45 -9.11 -6.54
C ALA A 84 -3.13 -8.36 -6.76
N LEU A 85 -2.03 -9.07 -7.04
CA LEU A 85 -0.76 -8.41 -7.38
C LEU A 85 -0.87 -7.66 -8.70
N LEU A 86 -1.55 -8.23 -9.71
CA LEU A 86 -1.79 -7.51 -10.96
C LEU A 86 -2.61 -6.23 -10.75
N THR A 87 -3.67 -6.30 -9.95
CA THR A 87 -4.51 -5.15 -9.57
C THR A 87 -3.68 -4.08 -8.86
N TYR A 88 -2.76 -4.50 -7.97
CA TYR A 88 -1.84 -3.60 -7.29
C TYR A 88 -0.90 -2.87 -8.25
N LEU A 89 -0.30 -3.60 -9.20
CA LEU A 89 0.57 -3.02 -10.22
C LEU A 89 -0.21 -2.08 -11.15
N GLU A 90 -1.47 -2.38 -11.47
CA GLU A 90 -2.34 -1.49 -12.24
C GLU A 90 -2.59 -0.17 -11.51
N LYS A 91 -2.93 -0.21 -10.22
CA LYS A 91 -3.08 1.00 -9.39
C LYS A 91 -1.78 1.81 -9.29
N TYR A 92 -0.65 1.13 -9.15
CA TYR A 92 0.67 1.78 -9.12
C TYR A 92 1.00 2.48 -10.44
N GLN A 93 0.62 1.86 -11.57
CA GLN A 93 0.80 2.45 -12.89
C GLN A 93 -0.12 3.65 -13.12
N GLU A 94 -1.41 3.55 -12.75
CA GLU A 94 -2.35 4.68 -12.79
C GLU A 94 -1.83 5.89 -12.00
N LYS A 95 -1.13 5.63 -10.90
CA LYS A 95 -0.64 6.65 -9.95
C LYS A 95 0.86 6.90 -10.04
N HIS A 96 1.50 6.57 -11.17
CA HIS A 96 2.97 6.59 -11.30
C HIS A 96 3.63 7.84 -10.73
N LEU A 97 3.22 9.01 -11.24
CA LEU A 97 3.84 10.28 -10.91
C LEU A 97 3.66 10.62 -9.43
N ILE A 98 2.48 10.34 -8.89
CA ILE A 98 2.11 10.58 -7.49
C ILE A 98 2.98 9.72 -6.57
N LEU A 99 3.04 8.42 -6.84
CA LEU A 99 3.83 7.48 -6.05
C LEU A 99 5.33 7.78 -6.16
N ARG A 100 5.82 8.04 -7.38
CA ARG A 100 7.23 8.43 -7.59
C ARG A 100 7.61 9.66 -6.78
N ASN A 101 6.78 10.70 -6.77
CA ASN A 101 7.04 11.91 -5.99
C ASN A 101 6.89 11.72 -4.47
N ALA A 102 6.08 10.75 -4.05
CA ALA A 102 5.99 10.35 -2.64
C ALA A 102 7.23 9.58 -2.19
N TYR A 103 7.67 8.57 -2.95
CA TYR A 103 8.87 7.79 -2.61
C TYR A 103 10.18 8.56 -2.79
N ALA A 104 10.21 9.64 -3.58
CA ALA A 104 11.36 10.54 -3.67
C ALA A 104 11.67 11.29 -2.35
N SER A 105 10.78 11.20 -1.35
CA SER A 105 10.97 11.71 0.00
C SER A 105 12.26 11.20 0.66
N ARG A 106 12.89 12.04 1.48
CA ARG A 106 14.00 11.64 2.35
C ARG A 106 13.59 10.61 3.40
N ASP A 107 12.29 10.49 3.68
CA ASP A 107 11.72 9.46 4.57
C ASP A 107 11.26 8.21 3.81
N ILE A 108 11.88 7.90 2.66
CA ILE A 108 11.58 6.70 1.85
C ILE A 108 11.65 5.41 2.67
N ASN A 109 12.57 5.34 3.64
CA ASN A 109 12.71 4.16 4.50
C ASN A 109 11.45 3.92 5.34
N SER A 110 10.78 4.98 5.78
CA SER A 110 9.52 4.89 6.53
C SER A 110 8.38 4.38 5.64
N LEU A 111 8.21 4.97 4.44
CA LEU A 111 7.21 4.52 3.47
C LEU A 111 7.42 3.04 3.08
N ARG A 112 8.66 2.68 2.73
CA ARG A 112 9.03 1.30 2.39
C ARG A 112 8.77 0.34 3.54
N ASN A 113 9.13 0.70 4.77
CA ASN A 113 8.89 -0.15 5.94
C ASN A 113 7.40 -0.32 6.24
N ALA A 114 6.59 0.72 6.01
CA ALA A 114 5.14 0.64 6.13
C ALA A 114 4.54 -0.34 5.11
N ASP A 115 4.98 -0.28 3.85
CA ASP A 115 4.52 -1.20 2.80
C ASP A 115 4.92 -2.66 3.07
N ILE A 116 6.15 -2.87 3.55
CA ILE A 116 6.61 -4.21 3.97
C ILE A 116 5.74 -4.73 5.11
N ALA A 117 5.40 -3.88 6.09
CA ALA A 117 4.55 -4.28 7.21
C ALA A 117 3.11 -4.62 6.78
N LEU A 118 2.55 -3.86 5.83
CA LEU A 118 1.24 -4.17 5.22
C LEU A 118 1.29 -5.49 4.46
N THR A 119 2.32 -5.70 3.64
CA THR A 119 2.52 -6.93 2.87
C THR A 119 2.66 -8.15 3.78
N ARG A 120 3.47 -8.04 4.83
CA ARG A 120 3.63 -9.09 5.84
C ARG A 120 2.30 -9.46 6.48
N LYS A 121 1.57 -8.47 6.97
CA LYS A 121 0.26 -8.66 7.59
C LYS A 121 -0.73 -9.32 6.63
N THR A 122 -0.71 -8.93 5.36
CA THR A 122 -1.61 -9.49 4.33
C THR A 122 -1.30 -10.95 4.04
N TYR A 123 -0.03 -11.35 3.97
CA TYR A 123 0.36 -12.76 3.89
C TYR A 123 -0.03 -13.55 5.15
N GLU A 124 0.20 -12.99 6.34
CA GLU A 124 -0.18 -13.64 7.60
C GLU A 124 -1.69 -13.92 7.66
N LEU A 125 -2.53 -12.95 7.26
CA LEU A 125 -3.98 -13.12 7.21
C LEU A 125 -4.38 -14.18 6.17
N PHE A 126 -3.77 -14.14 5.00
CA PHE A 126 -4.07 -15.05 3.89
C PHE A 126 -3.77 -16.51 4.29
N LEU A 127 -2.59 -16.73 4.88
CA LEU A 127 -2.15 -18.05 5.32
C LEU A 127 -2.96 -18.55 6.53
N LYS A 128 -3.27 -17.68 7.50
CA LYS A 128 -4.16 -18.03 8.62
C LYS A 128 -5.54 -18.46 8.16
N ALA A 129 -6.11 -17.78 7.14
CA ALA A 129 -7.41 -18.14 6.58
C ALA A 129 -7.42 -19.54 5.95
N LYS A 130 -6.26 -20.01 5.47
CA LYS A 130 -6.04 -21.37 4.97
C LYS A 130 -5.65 -22.39 6.05
N GLY A 131 -5.68 -22.01 7.34
CA GLY A 131 -5.36 -22.90 8.46
C GLY A 131 -3.86 -23.13 8.69
N VAL A 132 -3.00 -22.30 8.10
CA VAL A 132 -1.54 -22.43 8.21
C VAL A 132 -1.04 -21.80 9.52
N GLU A 133 -0.15 -22.49 10.22
CA GLU A 133 0.55 -21.96 11.41
C GLU A 133 1.63 -20.95 10.99
N VAL A 134 1.32 -19.66 11.12
CA VAL A 134 2.26 -18.59 10.71
C VAL A 134 3.30 -18.23 11.77
N ASP A 135 3.18 -18.76 12.99
CA ASP A 135 4.03 -18.38 14.11
C ASP A 135 5.33 -19.19 14.21
N SER A 136 5.45 -20.25 13.42
CA SER A 136 6.69 -21.03 13.28
C SER A 136 7.83 -20.15 12.72
N GLU A 137 9.05 -20.45 13.14
CA GLU A 137 10.24 -19.68 12.73
C GLU A 137 10.43 -19.69 11.21
N SER A 138 10.27 -20.84 10.57
CA SER A 138 10.39 -20.99 9.11
C SER A 138 9.33 -20.18 8.36
N MET A 139 8.07 -20.23 8.80
CA MET A 139 7.00 -19.48 8.14
C MET A 139 7.17 -17.97 8.34
N LYS A 140 7.52 -17.51 9.55
CA LYS A 140 7.84 -16.09 9.80
C LYS A 140 8.95 -15.59 8.88
N PHE A 141 10.01 -16.37 8.74
CA PHE A 141 11.12 -16.02 7.85
C PHE A 141 10.70 -16.01 6.37
N ALA A 142 9.90 -16.99 5.94
CA ALA A 142 9.35 -17.03 4.59
C ALA A 142 8.48 -15.81 4.26
N ILE A 143 7.56 -15.44 5.16
CA ILE A 143 6.71 -14.25 5.00
C ILE A 143 7.58 -12.99 4.94
N GLU A 144 8.64 -12.90 5.74
CA GLU A 144 9.55 -11.76 5.73
C GLU A 144 10.29 -11.62 4.39
N ILE A 145 10.81 -12.72 3.84
CA ILE A 145 11.48 -12.75 2.54
C ILE A 145 10.51 -12.34 1.43
N ALA A 146 9.31 -12.93 1.40
CA ALA A 146 8.29 -12.60 0.40
C ALA A 146 7.87 -11.12 0.48
N SER A 147 7.70 -10.60 1.69
CA SER A 147 7.24 -9.22 1.92
C SER A 147 8.30 -8.20 1.52
N ARG A 148 9.56 -8.41 1.94
CA ARG A 148 10.67 -7.52 1.57
C ARG A 148 11.00 -7.59 0.08
N GLY A 149 11.17 -8.80 -0.43
CA GLY A 149 11.53 -9.04 -1.83
C GLY A 149 10.46 -8.52 -2.79
N GLY A 150 9.19 -8.89 -2.55
CA GLY A 150 8.08 -8.42 -3.39
C GLY A 150 7.95 -6.90 -3.38
N THR A 151 7.95 -6.27 -2.20
CA THR A 151 7.85 -4.81 -2.06
C THR A 151 8.99 -4.10 -2.79
N ASP A 152 10.23 -4.58 -2.64
CA ASP A 152 11.39 -3.97 -3.30
C ASP A 152 11.32 -4.06 -4.81
N MET A 153 10.90 -5.20 -5.34
CA MET A 153 10.76 -5.37 -6.79
C MET A 153 9.69 -4.46 -7.38
N VAL A 154 8.59 -4.21 -6.65
CA VAL A 154 7.57 -3.25 -7.08
C VAL A 154 8.07 -1.80 -7.02
N ILE A 155 8.80 -1.43 -5.96
CA ILE A 155 9.39 -0.10 -5.81
C ILE A 155 10.45 0.14 -6.91
N GLU A 156 11.31 -0.84 -7.18
CA GLU A 156 12.30 -0.75 -8.26
C GLU A 156 11.61 -0.64 -9.63
N TRP A 157 10.53 -1.41 -9.85
CA TRP A 157 9.73 -1.30 -11.06
C TRP A 157 9.16 0.12 -11.23
N LEU A 158 8.63 0.73 -10.17
CA LEU A 158 8.16 2.11 -10.16
C LEU A 158 9.27 3.11 -10.58
N TYR A 159 10.46 2.97 -10.00
CA TYR A 159 11.62 3.84 -10.28
C TYR A 159 12.21 3.67 -11.68
N SER A 160 12.21 2.44 -12.19
CA SER A 160 12.68 2.12 -13.55
C SER A 160 11.81 2.73 -14.66
N GLY A 161 10.67 3.34 -14.28
CA GLY A 161 9.67 3.85 -15.22
C GLY A 161 8.70 2.77 -15.69
N MET A 162 8.52 1.71 -14.89
CA MET A 162 7.59 0.61 -15.16
C MET A 162 7.78 -0.09 -16.50
N LYS A 163 9.04 -0.26 -16.89
CA LYS A 163 9.42 -0.83 -18.20
C LYS A 163 9.07 -2.31 -18.34
N MET A 164 9.09 -3.06 -17.24
CA MET A 164 8.70 -4.46 -17.25
C MET A 164 7.19 -4.59 -17.38
N GLU A 165 6.72 -5.48 -18.25
CA GLU A 165 5.30 -5.80 -18.35
C GLU A 165 4.81 -6.41 -17.02
N LYS A 166 3.60 -6.03 -16.59
CA LYS A 166 3.06 -6.37 -15.27
C LYS A 166 2.93 -7.87 -15.05
N ARG A 167 2.38 -8.62 -16.00
CA ARG A 167 2.24 -10.09 -15.87
C ARG A 167 3.60 -10.77 -15.79
N LYS A 168 4.59 -10.29 -16.53
CA LYS A 168 5.98 -10.76 -16.39
C LYS A 168 6.53 -10.50 -14.98
N LEU A 169 6.28 -9.31 -14.41
CA LEU A 169 6.71 -9.00 -13.05
C LEU A 169 6.00 -9.89 -12.02
N VAL A 170 4.69 -10.07 -12.12
CA VAL A 170 3.89 -10.99 -11.28
C VAL A 170 4.49 -12.39 -11.32
N HIS A 171 4.74 -12.92 -12.52
CA HIS A 171 5.32 -14.25 -12.70
C HIS A 171 6.70 -14.38 -12.05
N LEU A 172 7.59 -13.40 -12.25
CA LEU A 172 8.92 -13.41 -11.65
C LEU A 172 8.85 -13.37 -10.12
N ILE A 173 8.03 -12.48 -9.55
CA ILE A 173 7.85 -12.42 -8.09
C ILE A 173 7.33 -13.76 -7.57
N LYS A 174 6.27 -14.33 -8.17
CA LYS A 174 5.70 -15.63 -7.77
C LYS A 174 6.74 -16.74 -7.79
N SER A 175 7.55 -16.81 -8.85
CA SER A 175 8.58 -17.85 -9.01
C SER A 175 9.70 -17.81 -7.97
N THR A 176 9.85 -16.67 -7.29
CA THR A 176 10.87 -16.47 -6.23
C THR A 176 10.33 -16.63 -4.82
N LEU A 177 9.02 -16.87 -4.67
CA LEU A 177 8.42 -17.03 -3.36
C LEU A 177 8.95 -18.29 -2.65
N PRO A 178 9.16 -18.24 -1.32
CA PRO A 178 9.49 -19.42 -0.54
C PRO A 178 8.45 -20.53 -0.72
N LYS A 179 8.90 -21.78 -0.75
CA LYS A 179 8.04 -22.96 -0.96
C LYS A 179 6.94 -23.06 0.11
N GLU A 180 7.28 -22.64 1.32
CA GLU A 180 6.41 -22.55 2.48
C GLU A 180 5.14 -21.76 2.17
N ILE A 181 5.23 -20.69 1.36
CA ILE A 181 4.10 -19.86 0.94
C ILE A 181 3.51 -20.35 -0.38
N LEU A 182 4.37 -20.66 -1.35
CA LEU A 182 3.99 -20.96 -2.73
C LEU A 182 2.95 -22.09 -2.82
N GLN A 183 3.11 -23.14 -2.01
CA GLN A 183 2.19 -24.28 -1.97
C GLN A 183 0.74 -23.92 -1.63
N PHE A 184 0.49 -22.74 -1.05
CA PHE A 184 -0.84 -22.28 -0.66
C PHE A 184 -1.45 -21.30 -1.67
N LEU A 185 -0.72 -20.90 -2.71
CA LEU A 185 -1.19 -19.95 -3.72
C LEU A 185 -2.01 -20.60 -4.84
N ASP A 186 -1.83 -21.90 -5.07
CA ASP A 186 -2.33 -22.59 -6.27
C ASP A 186 -3.64 -23.38 -6.06
N GLU A 187 -4.36 -23.09 -4.98
CA GLU A 187 -5.71 -23.62 -4.77
C GLU A 187 -6.75 -22.58 -5.17
N ALA A 188 -7.18 -22.65 -6.43
CA ALA A 188 -8.48 -22.15 -6.91
C ALA A 188 -9.43 -23.33 -7.11
#